data_AF-A0A848U9E1-F1
#
_entry.id   AF-A0A848U9E1-F1
#
_cell.length_a   1.000
_cell.length_b   1.000
_cell.length_c   1.000
_cell.angle_alpha   90.00
_cell.angle_beta   90.00
_cell.angle_gamma   90.00
#
_symmetry.space_group_name_H-M   'P 1'
#
loop_
_entity.id
_entity.type
_entity.pdbx_description
1 polymer ?
#
loop_
_entity_poly.entity_id
_entity_poly.type
_entity_poly.pdbx_seq_one_letter_code
_entity_poly.pdbx_strand_id
1 'polypeptide(L)'
;MRVAIVVYDGVLNAEIEAFRSVLGLLRDVEVVTVGTHLGSFSGPGGIQPVDLLVDDAHDVDVAVVPGGIGCERAADDAGLREFLLRMERDARFVAASSTGTVVLASAGLLHGGAASTHWLAADLLRKYGSEADDRRLVVSGNVITCEGQISAVDAAFTLVERLEGPAAVERIRSTLIERGEPHLRDPSLLERAIERTLGRARDLLGALPDGGRPEQTPPPTEPPVTPLSVMVELVDNDELARRMKRSARRRPRH
;
A
#
# COMPACT_ATOMS: atom_id res chain seq x y z
N MET A 1 14.10 -7.80 16.22
CA MET A 1 13.99 -7.09 14.93
C MET A 1 12.75 -6.21 14.99
N ARG A 2 12.81 -4.98 14.47
CA ARG A 2 11.65 -4.08 14.46
C ARG A 2 11.20 -3.76 13.03
N VAL A 3 9.90 -3.89 12.80
CA VAL A 3 9.22 -3.49 11.58
C VAL A 3 8.34 -2.28 11.90
N ALA A 4 8.63 -1.14 11.26
CA ALA A 4 7.82 0.06 11.35
C ALA A 4 6.89 0.15 10.15
N ILE A 5 5.58 0.17 10.38
CA ILE A 5 4.56 0.41 9.34
C ILE A 5 4.07 1.84 9.47
N VAL A 6 4.32 2.65 8.43
CA VAL A 6 3.92 4.05 8.42
C VAL A 6 2.39 4.16 8.34
N VAL A 7 1.81 4.98 9.20
CA VAL A 7 0.41 5.35 9.19
C VAL A 7 0.27 6.86 9.01
N TYR A 8 -0.71 7.27 8.21
CA TYR A 8 -1.01 8.65 7.89
C TYR A 8 -2.47 8.80 7.50
N ASP A 9 -3.00 10.02 7.45
CA ASP A 9 -4.40 10.25 7.09
C ASP A 9 -4.70 9.72 5.68
N GLY A 10 -5.65 8.81 5.58
CA GLY A 10 -6.06 8.17 4.33
C GLY A 10 -5.25 6.93 3.96
N VAL A 11 -4.36 6.43 4.82
CA VAL A 11 -3.68 5.13 4.63
C VAL A 11 -4.70 3.99 4.56
N LEU A 12 -4.44 2.99 3.70
CA LEU A 12 -5.31 1.82 3.56
C LEU A 12 -5.00 0.78 4.62
N ASN A 13 -5.98 0.47 5.47
CA ASN A 13 -5.84 -0.59 6.48
C ASN A 13 -5.52 -1.95 5.84
N ALA A 14 -6.11 -2.26 4.68
CA ALA A 14 -5.86 -3.53 3.99
C ALA A 14 -4.39 -3.72 3.61
N GLU A 15 -3.66 -2.66 3.24
CA GLU A 15 -2.24 -2.76 2.92
C GLU A 15 -1.36 -2.83 4.18
N ILE A 16 -1.76 -2.15 5.26
CA ILE A 16 -1.14 -2.33 6.58
C ILE A 16 -1.22 -3.80 7.00
N GLU A 17 -2.42 -4.40 6.92
CA GLU A 17 -2.65 -5.77 7.34
C GLU A 17 -1.99 -6.81 6.41
N ALA A 18 -1.87 -6.52 5.11
CA ALA A 18 -1.12 -7.38 4.18
C ALA A 18 0.35 -7.55 4.63
N PHE A 19 1.02 -6.47 5.04
CA PHE A 19 2.37 -6.57 5.58
C PHE A 19 2.40 -7.13 6.99
N ARG A 20 1.53 -6.65 7.89
CA ARG A 20 1.52 -7.04 9.30
C ARG A 20 1.25 -8.54 9.49
N SER A 21 0.31 -9.11 8.73
CA SER A 21 -0.06 -10.53 8.84
C SER A 21 1.09 -11.49 8.50
N VAL A 22 1.97 -11.09 7.57
CA VAL A 22 3.14 -11.87 7.16
C VAL A 22 4.36 -11.56 8.02
N LEU A 23 4.72 -10.27 8.13
CA LEU A 23 5.93 -9.84 8.85
C LEU A 23 5.82 -10.07 10.36
N GLY A 24 4.61 -10.07 10.92
CA GLY A 24 4.35 -10.40 12.32
C GLY A 24 4.60 -11.88 12.68
N LEU A 25 4.95 -12.72 11.70
CA LEU A 25 5.28 -14.14 11.90
C LEU A 25 6.79 -14.45 11.78
N LEU A 26 7.61 -13.41 11.60
CA LEU A 26 9.06 -13.47 11.77
C LEU A 26 9.41 -13.76 13.24
N ARG A 27 10.59 -14.32 13.48
CA ARG A 27 11.10 -14.63 14.82
C ARG A 27 11.59 -13.36 15.49
N ASP A 28 11.32 -13.23 16.79
CA ASP A 28 11.79 -12.12 17.62
C ASP A 28 11.50 -10.75 16.99
N VAL A 29 10.34 -10.63 16.34
CA VAL A 29 9.89 -9.44 15.62
C VAL A 29 8.93 -8.62 16.46
N GLU A 30 9.12 -7.31 16.43
CA GLU A 30 8.16 -6.33 16.91
C GLU A 30 7.63 -5.55 15.71
N VAL A 31 6.33 -5.58 15.48
CA VAL A 31 5.68 -4.81 14.42
C VAL A 31 4.93 -3.65 15.06
N VAL A 32 5.34 -2.42 14.74
CA VAL A 32 4.78 -1.18 15.28
C VAL A 32 4.23 -0.30 14.16
N THR A 33 3.17 0.45 14.44
CA THR A 33 2.78 1.57 13.57
C THR A 33 3.51 2.84 13.97
N VAL A 34 3.97 3.60 12.98
CA VAL A 34 4.67 4.86 13.19
C VAL A 34 3.94 6.01 12.49
N GLY A 35 3.83 7.15 13.17
CA GLY A 35 3.08 8.31 12.70
C GLY A 35 3.69 9.63 13.16
N THR A 36 3.29 10.74 12.54
CA THR A 36 3.85 12.07 12.84
C THR A 36 3.25 12.73 14.08
N HIS A 37 2.18 12.17 14.63
CA HIS A 37 1.62 12.57 15.91
C HIS A 37 1.05 11.36 16.66
N LEU A 38 0.93 11.47 17.98
CA LEU A 38 0.30 10.44 18.81
C LEU A 38 -1.22 10.42 18.58
N GLY A 39 -1.84 9.29 18.94
CA GLY A 39 -3.26 9.06 18.75
C GLY A 39 -3.48 8.12 17.57
N SER A 40 -4.18 8.59 16.54
CA SER A 40 -4.53 7.76 15.40
C SER A 40 -4.78 8.55 14.12
N PHE A 41 -4.66 7.85 13.00
CA PHE A 41 -4.98 8.36 11.67
C PHE A 41 -6.25 7.69 11.14
N SER A 42 -7.05 8.45 10.38
CA SER A 42 -8.26 7.89 9.76
C SER A 42 -7.98 7.48 8.33
N GLY A 43 -8.36 6.28 7.94
CA GLY A 43 -8.24 5.82 6.56
C GLY A 43 -9.35 4.86 6.16
N PRO A 44 -9.41 4.46 4.88
CA PRO A 44 -10.31 3.41 4.48
C PRO A 44 -9.98 2.10 5.20
N GLY A 45 -11.00 1.45 5.75
CA GLY A 45 -10.84 0.29 6.64
C GLY A 45 -10.66 0.65 8.12
N GLY A 46 -10.74 1.94 8.50
CA GLY A 46 -10.90 2.37 9.88
C GLY A 46 -9.77 3.22 10.43
N ILE A 47 -9.73 3.33 11.75
CA ILE A 47 -8.77 4.14 12.50
C ILE A 47 -7.50 3.33 12.76
N GLN A 48 -6.35 3.91 12.43
CA GLN A 48 -5.03 3.30 12.61
C GLN A 48 -4.33 3.94 13.81
N PRO A 49 -4.14 3.22 14.93
CA PRO A 49 -3.43 3.77 16.07
C PRO A 49 -1.95 4.00 15.74
N VAL A 50 -1.32 4.90 16.47
CA VAL A 50 0.11 5.19 16.38
C VAL A 50 0.78 4.62 17.62
N ASP A 51 1.63 3.59 17.45
CA ASP A 51 2.39 3.00 18.54
C ASP A 51 3.59 3.89 18.92
N LEU A 52 4.28 4.44 17.92
CA LEU A 52 5.45 5.30 18.10
C LEU A 52 5.39 6.53 17.19
N LEU A 53 5.93 7.66 17.67
CA LEU A 53 6.22 8.77 16.78
C LEU A 53 7.37 8.40 15.85
N VAL A 54 7.36 8.94 14.64
CA VAL A 54 8.43 8.73 13.66
C VAL A 54 9.81 9.15 14.19
N ASP A 55 9.87 10.14 15.08
CA ASP A 55 11.10 10.61 15.71
C ASP A 55 11.62 9.70 16.82
N ASP A 56 10.73 8.91 17.44
CA ASP A 56 11.06 7.95 18.50
C ASP A 56 11.30 6.53 17.95
N ALA A 57 10.99 6.31 16.66
CA ALA A 57 11.13 5.03 15.98
C ALA A 57 12.59 4.73 15.59
N HIS A 58 13.40 4.39 16.60
CA HIS A 58 14.78 3.95 16.45
C HIS A 58 14.89 2.42 16.29
N ASP A 59 16.07 1.96 15.86
CA ASP A 59 16.41 0.54 15.66
C ASP A 59 15.43 -0.20 14.75
N VAL A 60 14.94 0.48 13.71
CA VAL A 60 14.01 -0.08 12.73
C VAL A 60 14.79 -0.87 11.67
N ASP A 61 14.58 -2.18 11.63
CA ASP A 61 15.20 -3.05 10.63
C ASP A 61 14.45 -3.01 9.29
N VAL A 62 13.13 -2.81 9.31
CA VAL A 62 12.28 -2.74 8.12
C VAL A 62 11.29 -1.60 8.25
N ALA A 63 11.29 -0.68 7.28
CA ALA A 63 10.26 0.33 7.16
C ALA A 63 9.30 -0.04 6.03
N VAL A 64 8.00 0.06 6.29
CA VAL A 64 6.94 -0.21 5.31
C VAL A 64 6.09 1.04 5.14
N VAL A 65 5.88 1.46 3.91
CA VAL A 65 5.01 2.59 3.56
C VAL A 65 3.82 2.07 2.73
N PRO A 66 2.69 1.77 3.39
CA PRO A 66 1.47 1.38 2.69
C PRO A 66 0.92 2.53 1.84
N GLY A 67 0.11 2.20 0.85
CA GLY A 67 -0.62 3.16 0.04
C GLY A 67 -1.87 3.70 0.72
N GLY A 68 -2.44 4.71 0.08
CA GLY A 68 -3.70 5.31 0.49
C GLY A 68 -4.05 6.61 -0.21
N ILE A 69 -5.29 7.04 0.01
CA ILE A 69 -5.89 8.22 -0.62
C ILE A 69 -5.22 9.54 -0.17
N GLY A 70 -4.44 9.51 0.91
CA GLY A 70 -3.70 10.66 1.44
C GLY A 70 -2.21 10.70 1.11
N CYS A 71 -1.73 9.84 0.21
CA CYS A 71 -0.31 9.75 -0.15
C CYS A 71 0.33 11.08 -0.56
N GLU A 72 -0.38 11.97 -1.27
CA GLU A 72 0.15 13.30 -1.63
C GLU A 72 0.43 14.17 -0.40
N ARG A 73 -0.46 14.16 0.59
CA ARG A 73 -0.24 14.90 1.84
C ARG A 73 0.89 14.29 2.66
N ALA A 74 0.96 12.96 2.70
CA ALA A 74 2.05 12.24 3.36
C ALA A 74 3.41 12.51 2.68
N ALA A 75 3.43 12.61 1.35
CA ALA A 75 4.61 12.97 0.57
C ALA A 75 5.06 14.42 0.79
N ASP A 76 4.17 15.31 1.22
CA ASP A 76 4.50 16.70 1.55
C ASP A 76 4.82 16.89 3.06
N ASP A 77 4.68 15.85 3.89
CA ASP A 77 4.95 15.89 5.33
C ASP A 77 6.46 15.80 5.62
N ALA A 78 7.00 16.83 6.26
CA ALA A 78 8.43 16.92 6.55
C ALA A 78 8.90 15.83 7.53
N GLY A 79 8.11 15.49 8.55
CA GLY A 79 8.47 14.48 9.53
C GLY A 79 8.52 13.08 8.92
N LEU A 80 7.57 12.75 8.04
CA LEU A 80 7.62 11.48 7.28
C LEU A 80 8.83 11.43 6.35
N ARG A 81 9.11 12.52 5.64
CA ARG A 81 10.28 12.58 4.75
C ARG A 81 11.58 12.38 5.53
N GLU A 82 11.76 13.11 6.63
CA GLU A 82 12.95 12.98 7.48
C GLU A 82 13.09 11.56 8.06
N PHE A 83 12.00 10.95 8.50
CA PHE A 83 11.99 9.56 8.94
C PHE A 83 12.45 8.61 7.84
N LEU A 84 11.89 8.71 6.63
CA LEU A 84 12.26 7.84 5.52
C LEU A 84 13.71 8.04 5.08
N LEU A 85 14.21 9.27 5.09
CA LEU A 85 15.64 9.55 4.87
C LEU A 85 16.53 8.88 5.93
N ARG A 86 16.10 8.79 7.20
CA ARG A 86 16.82 7.99 8.22
C ARG A 86 16.80 6.51 7.88
N MET A 87 15.63 5.99 7.47
CA MET A 87 15.47 4.57 7.13
C MET A 87 16.32 4.13 5.94
N GLU A 88 16.63 5.02 5.00
CA GLU A 88 17.57 4.74 3.92
C GLU A 88 18.94 4.28 4.45
N ARG A 89 19.37 4.86 5.59
CA ARG A 89 20.67 4.58 6.21
C ARG A 89 20.61 3.45 7.24
N ASP A 90 19.54 3.43 8.03
CA ASP A 90 19.49 2.63 9.25
C ASP A 90 18.72 1.32 9.05
N ALA A 91 17.74 1.29 8.14
CA ALA A 91 16.94 0.10 7.91
C ALA A 91 17.64 -0.87 6.95
N ARG A 92 17.50 -2.17 7.24
CA ARG A 92 17.97 -3.24 6.34
C ARG A 92 17.17 -3.27 5.04
N PHE A 93 15.87 -2.97 5.13
CA PHE A 93 14.98 -2.88 3.99
C PHE A 93 13.94 -1.77 4.15
N VAL A 94 13.56 -1.15 3.03
CA VAL A 94 12.42 -0.25 2.93
C VAL A 94 11.46 -0.79 1.90
N ALA A 95 10.18 -0.88 2.23
CA ALA A 95 9.16 -1.35 1.32
C ALA A 95 8.05 -0.30 1.15
N ALA A 96 7.45 -0.24 -0.04
CA ALA A 96 6.22 0.49 -0.26
C ALA A 96 5.26 -0.26 -1.17
N SER A 97 3.98 -0.03 -0.96
CA SER A 97 2.90 -0.59 -1.78
C SER A 97 2.01 0.50 -2.33
N SER A 98 1.47 0.29 -3.53
CA SER A 98 0.48 1.18 -4.13
C SER A 98 1.00 2.62 -4.18
N THR A 99 0.21 3.57 -3.69
CA THR A 99 0.59 4.98 -3.65
C THR A 99 1.61 5.34 -2.56
N GLY A 100 1.99 4.39 -1.70
CA GLY A 100 3.07 4.57 -0.71
C GLY A 100 4.42 4.79 -1.38
N THR A 101 4.59 4.28 -2.61
CA THR A 101 5.79 4.52 -3.44
C THR A 101 6.00 6.01 -3.72
N VAL A 102 4.93 6.80 -3.82
CA VAL A 102 4.99 8.27 -3.97
C VAL A 102 5.64 8.92 -2.74
N VAL A 103 5.32 8.42 -1.55
CA VAL A 103 5.88 8.93 -0.29
C VAL A 103 7.38 8.61 -0.22
N LEU A 104 7.81 7.40 -0.63
CA LEU A 104 9.24 7.08 -0.76
C LEU A 104 9.95 7.99 -1.78
N ALA A 105 9.33 8.23 -2.93
CA ALA A 105 9.88 9.12 -3.96
C ALA A 105 10.10 10.54 -3.42
N SER A 106 9.15 11.07 -2.63
CA SER A 106 9.24 12.41 -2.02
C SER A 106 10.41 12.59 -1.05
N ALA A 107 10.87 11.49 -0.45
CA ALA A 107 12.03 11.44 0.44
C ALA A 107 13.35 11.19 -0.33
N GLY A 108 13.29 10.93 -1.64
CA GLY A 108 14.47 10.72 -2.50
C GLY A 108 15.00 9.28 -2.54
N LEU A 109 14.35 8.34 -1.83
CA LEU A 109 14.81 6.95 -1.65
C LEU A 109 14.82 6.12 -2.93
N LEU A 110 14.14 6.59 -3.98
CA LEU A 110 14.10 5.89 -5.27
C LEU A 110 15.22 6.34 -6.22
N HIS A 111 15.97 7.40 -5.89
CA HIS A 111 17.06 7.96 -6.69
C HIS A 111 16.71 8.24 -8.17
N GLY A 112 15.45 8.58 -8.44
CA GLY A 112 14.93 8.77 -9.80
C GLY A 112 14.81 7.49 -10.64
N GLY A 113 14.99 6.32 -10.01
CA GLY A 113 14.81 5.02 -10.64
C GLY A 113 13.34 4.66 -10.88
N ALA A 114 13.14 3.60 -11.66
CA ALA A 114 11.82 3.01 -11.91
C ALA A 114 11.36 2.20 -10.68
N ALA A 115 10.08 2.36 -10.32
CA ALA A 115 9.48 1.69 -9.17
C ALA A 115 8.04 1.27 -9.47
N SER A 116 7.60 0.19 -8.80
CA SER A 116 6.21 -0.23 -8.88
C SER A 116 5.32 0.66 -8.00
N THR A 117 4.16 1.03 -8.50
CA THR A 117 3.18 1.87 -7.80
C THR A 117 1.78 1.48 -8.27
N HIS A 118 0.74 1.98 -7.60
CA HIS A 118 -0.62 1.86 -8.13
C HIS A 118 -0.70 2.50 -9.52
N TRP A 119 -1.32 1.83 -10.50
CA TRP A 119 -1.39 2.27 -11.89
C TRP A 119 -1.96 3.70 -12.07
N LEU A 120 -2.93 4.11 -11.24
CA LEU A 120 -3.46 5.50 -11.24
C LEU A 120 -2.44 6.56 -10.77
N ALA A 121 -1.36 6.15 -10.10
CA ALA A 121 -0.39 7.06 -9.49
C ALA A 121 0.90 7.22 -10.31
N ALA A 122 0.96 6.69 -11.54
CA ALA A 122 2.14 6.83 -12.40
C ALA A 122 2.53 8.31 -12.64
N ASP A 123 1.57 9.16 -13.00
CA ASP A 123 1.80 10.60 -13.19
C ASP A 123 2.24 11.29 -11.90
N LEU A 124 1.67 10.85 -10.77
CA LEU A 124 2.01 11.38 -9.46
C LEU A 124 3.43 10.97 -9.04
N LEU A 125 3.84 9.74 -9.32
CA LEU A 125 5.21 9.28 -9.08
C LEU A 125 6.23 10.10 -9.88
N ARG A 126 5.94 10.40 -11.14
CA ARG A 126 6.79 11.26 -11.99
C ARG A 126 6.95 12.68 -11.45
N LYS A 127 5.92 13.22 -10.78
CA LYS A 127 6.01 14.53 -10.11
C LYS A 127 7.13 14.57 -9.05
N TYR A 128 7.43 13.42 -8.43
CA TYR A 128 8.51 13.28 -7.44
C TYR A 128 9.80 12.70 -8.04
N GLY A 129 9.93 12.69 -9.36
CA GLY A 129 11.19 12.40 -10.06
C GLY A 129 11.44 10.92 -10.35
N SER A 130 10.48 10.03 -10.11
CA SER A 130 10.60 8.59 -10.38
C SER A 130 9.63 8.13 -11.47
N GLU A 131 10.02 7.12 -12.23
CA GLU A 131 9.17 6.52 -13.26
C GLU A 131 8.41 5.31 -12.73
N ALA A 132 7.18 5.12 -13.21
CA ALA A 132 6.42 3.90 -12.92
C ALA A 132 6.97 2.73 -13.74
N ASP A 133 7.15 1.60 -13.09
CA ASP A 133 7.50 0.32 -13.72
C ASP A 133 6.23 -0.55 -13.83
N ASP A 134 6.04 -1.19 -14.98
CA ASP A 134 4.87 -2.06 -15.24
C ASP A 134 4.93 -3.39 -14.47
N ARG A 135 6.07 -3.72 -13.85
CA ARG A 135 6.19 -4.88 -12.96
C ARG A 135 5.41 -4.62 -11.67
N ARG A 136 4.66 -5.64 -11.23
CA ARG A 136 3.90 -5.60 -9.97
C ARG A 136 4.74 -5.53 -8.71
N LEU A 137 5.99 -5.97 -8.80
CA LEU A 137 6.97 -5.93 -7.73
C LEU A 137 8.34 -5.61 -8.32
N VAL A 138 8.97 -4.57 -7.80
CA VAL A 138 10.31 -4.13 -8.18
C VAL A 138 11.18 -4.14 -6.95
N VAL A 139 12.34 -4.77 -7.07
CA VAL A 139 13.35 -4.81 -6.02
C VAL A 139 14.60 -4.11 -6.52
N SER A 140 15.02 -3.06 -5.81
CA SER A 140 16.21 -2.26 -6.12
C SER A 140 17.06 -2.11 -4.86
N GLY A 141 18.12 -2.89 -4.75
CA GLY A 141 18.95 -2.94 -3.54
C GLY A 141 18.13 -3.36 -2.31
N ASN A 142 18.07 -2.49 -1.31
CA ASN A 142 17.28 -2.63 -0.09
C ASN A 142 15.85 -2.07 -0.20
N VAL A 143 15.47 -1.49 -1.35
CA VAL A 143 14.13 -0.95 -1.58
C VAL A 143 13.27 -1.96 -2.34
N ILE A 144 12.05 -2.21 -1.85
CA ILE A 144 11.03 -3.05 -2.48
C ILE A 144 9.79 -2.20 -2.73
N THR A 145 9.30 -2.17 -3.96
CA THR A 145 8.06 -1.46 -4.30
C THR A 145 7.10 -2.41 -5.00
N CYS A 146 5.81 -2.26 -4.75
CA CYS A 146 4.79 -3.08 -5.42
C CYS A 146 3.51 -2.30 -5.76
N GLU A 147 2.72 -2.83 -6.69
CA GLU A 147 1.49 -2.18 -7.20
C GLU A 147 0.41 -2.01 -6.11
N GLY A 148 0.52 -2.79 -5.01
CA GLY A 148 -0.47 -2.82 -3.93
C GLY A 148 -1.25 -4.12 -3.88
N GLN A 149 -2.31 -4.13 -3.07
CA GLN A 149 -3.25 -5.24 -2.94
C GLN A 149 -2.50 -6.59 -2.67
N ILE A 150 -2.63 -7.56 -3.56
CA ILE A 150 -1.99 -8.89 -3.45
C ILE A 150 -0.47 -8.77 -3.44
N SER A 151 0.08 -7.87 -4.25
CA SER A 151 1.53 -7.73 -4.38
C SER A 151 2.18 -7.15 -3.12
N ALA A 152 1.40 -6.60 -2.17
CA ALA A 152 1.89 -6.27 -0.84
C ALA A 152 2.24 -7.54 -0.03
N VAL A 153 1.46 -8.61 -0.18
CA VAL A 153 1.74 -9.91 0.45
C VAL A 153 2.98 -10.54 -0.18
N ASP A 154 3.12 -10.46 -1.51
CA ASP A 154 4.32 -10.94 -2.21
C ASP A 154 5.58 -10.15 -1.79
N ALA A 155 5.45 -8.84 -1.61
CA ALA A 155 6.52 -8.00 -1.08
C ALA A 155 6.88 -8.41 0.35
N ALA A 156 5.89 -8.68 1.20
CA ALA A 156 6.13 -9.17 2.55
C ALA A 156 6.85 -10.54 2.57
N PHE A 157 6.50 -11.47 1.68
CA PHE A 157 7.22 -12.73 1.55
C PHE A 157 8.63 -12.57 0.99
N THR A 158 8.84 -11.63 0.07
CA THR A 158 10.17 -11.25 -0.42
C THR A 158 11.05 -10.75 0.72
N LEU A 159 10.48 -9.96 1.64
CA LEU A 159 11.16 -9.52 2.87
C LEU A 159 11.46 -10.72 3.79
N VAL A 160 10.50 -11.62 4.02
CA VAL A 160 10.71 -12.82 4.84
C VAL A 160 11.89 -13.64 4.31
N GLU A 161 11.92 -13.90 3.00
CA GLU A 161 13.00 -14.67 2.39
C GLU A 161 14.36 -13.99 2.58
N ARG A 162 14.43 -12.67 2.44
CA ARG A 162 15.66 -11.90 2.63
C ARG A 162 16.10 -11.78 4.09
N LEU A 163 15.18 -11.89 5.03
CA LEU A 163 15.45 -11.74 6.47
C LEU A 163 15.79 -13.06 7.15
N GLU A 164 15.06 -14.14 6.84
CA GLU A 164 15.17 -15.44 7.51
C GLU A 164 15.37 -16.63 6.55
N GLY A 165 15.37 -16.40 5.24
CA GLY A 165 15.55 -17.45 4.23
C GLY A 165 14.27 -18.19 3.82
N PRO A 166 14.37 -19.08 2.82
CA PRO A 166 13.22 -19.74 2.21
C PRO A 166 12.46 -20.67 3.16
N ALA A 167 13.13 -21.26 4.16
CA ALA A 167 12.47 -22.09 5.16
C ALA A 167 11.47 -21.30 6.02
N ALA A 168 11.71 -20.00 6.23
CA ALA A 168 10.77 -19.13 6.93
C ALA A 168 9.54 -18.81 6.08
N VAL A 169 9.70 -18.65 4.77
CA VAL A 169 8.58 -18.47 3.82
C VAL A 169 7.60 -19.63 3.92
N GLU A 170 8.09 -20.86 3.84
CA GLU A 170 7.24 -22.05 3.92
C GLU A 170 6.54 -22.16 5.28
N ARG A 171 7.28 -21.95 6.38
CA ARG A 171 6.72 -21.96 7.75
C ARG A 171 5.58 -20.95 7.88
N ILE A 172 5.82 -19.70 7.47
CA ILE A 172 4.83 -18.61 7.60
C ILE A 172 3.62 -18.89 6.71
N ARG A 173 3.83 -19.36 5.47
CA ARG A 173 2.75 -19.75 4.57
C ARG A 173 1.89 -20.86 5.17
N SER A 174 2.48 -21.90 5.76
CA SER A 174 1.74 -22.96 6.47
C SER A 174 0.91 -22.40 7.64
N THR A 175 1.48 -21.51 8.46
CA THR A 175 0.75 -20.88 9.56
C THR A 175 -0.44 -20.05 9.09
N LEU A 176 -0.32 -19.29 8.00
CA LEU A 176 -1.42 -18.50 7.46
C LEU A 176 -2.55 -19.39 6.90
N ILE A 177 -2.20 -20.54 6.32
CA ILE A 177 -3.19 -21.54 5.88
C ILE A 177 -3.97 -22.09 7.07
N GLU A 178 -3.27 -22.48 8.14
CA GLU A 178 -3.90 -23.00 9.37
C GLU A 178 -4.84 -21.99 10.03
N ARG A 179 -4.53 -20.70 9.91
CA ARG A 179 -5.37 -19.61 10.43
C ARG A 179 -6.62 -19.31 9.59
N GLY A 180 -6.78 -19.95 8.43
CA GLY A 180 -7.93 -19.72 7.58
C GLY A 180 -7.86 -18.43 6.78
N GLU A 181 -6.66 -18.01 6.37
CA GLU A 181 -6.43 -16.85 5.48
C GLU A 181 -6.11 -17.30 4.03
N PRO A 182 -7.04 -17.95 3.31
CA PRO A 182 -6.77 -18.65 2.05
C PRO A 182 -6.49 -17.71 0.88
N HIS A 183 -6.67 -16.40 1.02
CA HIS A 183 -6.27 -15.44 -0.01
C HIS A 183 -4.76 -15.18 0.02
N LEU A 184 -4.09 -15.51 1.14
CA LEU A 184 -2.63 -15.55 1.29
C LEU A 184 -2.03 -16.90 0.84
N ARG A 185 -2.88 -17.87 0.44
CA ARG A 185 -2.54 -19.25 -0.01
C ARG A 185 -1.80 -19.29 -1.34
N ASP A 186 -2.30 -18.53 -2.30
CA ASP A 186 -1.95 -18.58 -3.71
C ASP A 186 -2.32 -17.22 -4.30
N PRO A 187 -1.32 -16.33 -4.49
CA PRO A 187 -1.52 -15.02 -5.08
C PRO A 187 -2.32 -15.10 -6.38
N SER A 188 -2.20 -16.19 -7.15
CA SER A 188 -2.89 -16.39 -8.42
C SER A 188 -4.42 -16.56 -8.29
N LEU A 189 -4.93 -17.05 -7.15
CA LEU A 189 -6.38 -17.21 -6.93
C LEU A 189 -7.06 -15.87 -6.65
N LEU A 190 -6.42 -15.03 -5.85
CA LEU A 190 -6.86 -13.66 -5.60
C LEU A 190 -6.61 -12.80 -6.85
N GLU A 191 -5.50 -13.02 -7.56
CA GLU A 191 -5.15 -12.33 -8.82
C GLU A 191 -6.21 -12.61 -9.89
N ARG A 192 -6.64 -13.86 -10.05
CA ARG A 192 -7.79 -14.18 -10.93
C ARG A 192 -9.09 -13.54 -10.47
N ALA A 193 -9.30 -13.32 -9.17
CA ALA A 193 -10.51 -12.66 -8.67
C ALA A 193 -10.45 -11.14 -8.95
N ILE A 194 -9.33 -10.50 -8.62
CA ILE A 194 -9.08 -9.07 -8.83
C ILE A 194 -9.02 -8.74 -10.32
N GLU A 195 -8.36 -9.54 -11.16
CA GLU A 195 -8.34 -9.33 -12.63
C GLU A 195 -9.76 -9.40 -13.21
N ARG A 196 -10.64 -10.25 -12.67
CA ARG A 196 -12.04 -10.29 -13.07
C ARG A 196 -12.80 -9.04 -12.62
N THR A 197 -12.54 -8.52 -11.43
CA THR A 197 -13.17 -7.28 -10.94
C THR A 197 -12.64 -6.05 -11.66
N LEU A 198 -11.32 -5.92 -11.79
CA LEU A 198 -10.66 -4.82 -12.49
C LEU A 198 -10.95 -4.83 -13.99
N GLY A 199 -11.04 -6.01 -14.62
CA GLY A 199 -11.52 -6.14 -16.00
C GLY A 199 -12.92 -5.54 -16.16
N ARG A 200 -13.84 -5.91 -15.26
CA ARG A 200 -15.21 -5.34 -15.25
C ARG A 200 -15.23 -3.84 -14.97
N ALA A 201 -14.40 -3.36 -14.04
CA ALA A 201 -14.31 -1.93 -13.73
C ALA A 201 -13.71 -1.13 -14.89
N ARG A 202 -12.70 -1.68 -15.58
CA ARG A 202 -12.07 -1.09 -16.77
C ARG A 202 -13.05 -1.06 -17.94
N ASP A 203 -13.84 -2.10 -18.13
CA ASP A 203 -14.92 -2.13 -19.12
C ASP A 203 -16.01 -1.10 -18.79
N LEU A 204 -16.38 -0.96 -17.52
CA LEU A 204 -17.33 0.07 -17.06
C LEU A 204 -16.80 1.49 -17.30
N LEU A 205 -15.54 1.73 -16.95
CA LEU A 205 -14.89 3.04 -17.08
C LEU A 205 -14.57 3.38 -18.55
N GLY A 206 -14.28 2.38 -19.38
CA GLY A 206 -14.08 2.52 -20.83
C GLY A 206 -15.40 2.69 -21.60
N ALA A 207 -16.53 2.27 -21.03
CA ALA A 207 -17.87 2.46 -21.58
C ALA A 207 -18.52 3.80 -21.21
N LEU A 208 -17.87 4.64 -20.40
CA LEU A 208 -18.35 5.98 -20.09
C LEU A 208 -18.00 6.94 -21.26
N PRO A 209 -18.98 7.48 -22.00
CA PRO A 209 -18.70 8.54 -22.96
C PRO A 209 -18.26 9.81 -22.21
N ASP A 210 -17.30 10.53 -22.81
CA ASP A 210 -16.77 11.79 -22.25
C ASP A 210 -17.92 12.75 -21.89
N GLY A 211 -18.16 12.92 -20.57
CA GLY A 211 -18.88 14.08 -20.04
C GLY A 211 -20.37 13.94 -19.67
N GLY A 212 -20.95 12.74 -19.53
CA GLY A 212 -22.33 12.57 -19.04
C GLY A 212 -22.42 12.19 -17.55
N ARG A 213 -23.28 12.86 -16.75
CA ARG A 213 -23.59 12.41 -15.37
C ARG A 213 -24.27 11.02 -15.42
N PRO A 214 -23.92 10.06 -14.54
CA PRO A 214 -24.61 8.77 -14.52
C PRO A 214 -26.01 8.92 -13.91
N GLU A 215 -26.99 8.35 -14.59
CA GLU A 215 -28.37 8.18 -14.16
C GLU A 215 -28.44 7.07 -13.09
N GLN A 216 -29.18 7.29 -12.00
CA GLN A 216 -29.22 6.39 -10.84
C GLN A 216 -30.04 5.14 -11.15
N THR A 217 -29.39 3.98 -11.24
CA THR A 217 -30.06 2.66 -11.16
C THR A 217 -30.37 2.32 -9.70
N PRO A 218 -31.56 1.77 -9.38
CA PRO A 218 -31.91 1.44 -8.00
C PRO A 218 -31.13 0.21 -7.51
N PRO A 219 -30.88 0.10 -6.18
CA PRO A 219 -30.07 -0.98 -5.62
C PRO A 219 -30.79 -2.34 -5.69
N PRO A 220 -30.05 -3.45 -5.82
CA PRO A 220 -30.63 -4.79 -5.80
C PRO A 220 -31.21 -5.15 -4.42
N THR A 221 -32.27 -5.96 -4.45
CA THR A 221 -33.20 -6.21 -3.33
C THR A 221 -32.77 -7.27 -2.32
N GLU A 222 -31.59 -7.88 -2.43
CA GLU A 222 -31.06 -8.78 -1.41
C GLU A 222 -29.53 -8.62 -1.27
N PRO A 223 -28.98 -8.61 -0.03
CA PRO A 223 -27.55 -8.47 0.16
C PRO A 223 -26.86 -9.81 -0.14
N PRO A 224 -25.83 -9.86 -1.01
CA PRO A 224 -25.01 -11.06 -1.11
C PRO A 224 -24.26 -11.26 0.21
N VAL A 225 -24.29 -12.49 0.72
CA VAL A 225 -23.50 -12.94 1.86
C VAL A 225 -22.03 -12.87 1.44
N THR A 226 -21.37 -11.79 1.82
CA THR A 226 -20.06 -11.47 1.27
C THR A 226 -18.99 -11.68 2.35
N PRO A 227 -18.01 -12.58 2.15
CA PRO A 227 -16.89 -12.73 3.08
C PRO A 227 -16.14 -11.41 3.22
N LEU A 228 -15.53 -11.15 4.38
CA LEU A 228 -14.78 -9.93 4.70
C LEU A 228 -13.78 -9.49 3.59
N SER A 229 -13.35 -10.41 2.73
CA SER A 229 -12.47 -10.18 1.57
C SER A 229 -13.02 -9.24 0.49
N VAL A 230 -14.33 -8.93 0.46
CA VAL A 230 -14.91 -7.99 -0.52
C VAL A 230 -15.09 -6.58 0.07
N MET A 231 -14.89 -6.40 1.37
CA MET A 231 -14.84 -5.05 1.95
C MET A 231 -13.60 -4.26 1.49
N VAL A 232 -12.56 -4.93 0.95
CA VAL A 232 -11.34 -4.30 0.46
C VAL A 232 -11.51 -3.73 -0.98
N GLU A 233 -12.48 -4.21 -1.75
CA GLU A 233 -12.73 -3.72 -3.12
C GLU A 233 -13.69 -2.50 -3.19
N LEU A 234 -14.28 -2.08 -2.07
CA LEU A 234 -15.25 -0.98 -2.01
C LEU A 234 -14.74 0.24 -1.24
N VAL A 235 -13.43 0.44 -1.17
CA VAL A 235 -12.93 1.82 -1.14
C VAL A 235 -13.16 2.35 -2.55
N ASP A 236 -14.33 2.94 -2.76
CA ASP A 236 -14.85 3.50 -4.00
C ASP A 236 -13.70 3.94 -4.93
N ASN A 237 -13.27 3.06 -5.84
CA ASN A 237 -12.18 3.32 -6.78
C ASN A 237 -12.50 4.59 -7.60
N ASP A 238 -13.79 4.90 -7.76
CA ASP A 238 -14.25 6.15 -8.33
C ASP A 238 -14.02 7.35 -7.41
N GLU A 239 -14.13 7.23 -6.08
CA GLU A 239 -13.76 8.32 -5.16
C GLU A 239 -12.25 8.57 -5.14
N LEU A 240 -11.42 7.52 -5.11
CA LEU A 240 -9.96 7.65 -5.25
C LEU A 240 -9.59 8.32 -6.59
N ALA A 241 -10.14 7.81 -7.70
CA ALA A 241 -9.93 8.40 -9.02
C ALA A 241 -10.48 9.84 -9.13
N ARG A 242 -11.63 10.15 -8.51
CA ARG A 242 -12.20 11.51 -8.47
C ARG A 242 -11.33 12.47 -7.65
N ARG A 243 -10.77 12.03 -6.53
CA ARG A 243 -9.88 12.86 -5.69
C ARG A 243 -8.54 13.12 -6.38
N MET A 244 -7.93 12.11 -7.00
CA MET A 244 -6.70 12.29 -7.79
C MET A 244 -6.93 13.24 -8.98
N LYS A 245 -8.04 13.10 -9.71
CA LYS A 245 -8.43 14.03 -10.80
C LYS A 245 -8.70 15.45 -10.31
N ARG A 246 -9.22 15.64 -9.09
CA ARG A 246 -9.46 16.97 -8.48
C ARG A 246 -8.16 17.64 -8.02
N SER A 247 -7.21 16.87 -7.48
CA SER A 247 -5.87 17.35 -7.09
C SER A 247 -5.11 17.89 -8.31
N ALA A 248 -5.10 17.15 -9.42
CA ALA A 248 -4.48 17.56 -10.68
C ALA A 248 -5.05 18.86 -11.29
N ARG A 249 -6.29 19.24 -10.95
CA ARG A 249 -6.96 20.45 -11.44
C ARG A 249 -6.73 21.69 -10.56
N ARG A 250 -6.23 21.54 -9.33
CA ARG A 250 -5.90 22.66 -8.43
C ARG A 250 -4.45 23.11 -8.64
N ARG A 251 -4.15 23.71 -9.80
CA ARG A 251 -2.96 24.54 -9.96
C ARG A 251 -3.24 25.94 -9.39
N PRO A 252 -2.37 26.55 -8.58
CA PRO A 252 -2.30 28.00 -8.51
C PRO A 252 -1.83 28.49 -9.88
N ARG A 253 -2.60 29.37 -10.51
CA ARG A 253 -2.07 30.20 -11.59
C ARG A 253 -1.08 31.17 -10.95
N HIS A 254 0.21 30.96 -11.19
CA HIS A 254 1.20 32.03 -11.11
C HIS A 254 1.30 32.67 -12.49
#